data_AF-A0A2B4RAE9-F1
#
_entry.id   AF-A0A2B4RAE9-F1
#
_cell.length_a   1.000
_cell.length_b   1.000
_cell.length_c   1.000
_cell.angle_alpha   90.00
_cell.angle_beta   90.00
_cell.angle_gamma   90.00
#
_symmetry.space_group_name_H-M   'P 1'
#
loop_
_entity.id
_entity.type
_entity.pdbx_description
1 polymer ?
#
loop_
_entity_poly.entity_id
_entity_poly.type
_entity_poly.pdbx_seq_one_letter_code
_entity_poly.pdbx_strand_id
1 'polypeptide(L)'
;MRKGSAGDPPYSEQKRLWGEERGVSWTPKNRRPEKLRDVLKECEDLLQQNRVLDVRWRTLRNIQVLLSNGSLISILVSSSCGDIEKISLDKTLTGKVPDAINKAILRDSFLLFSLKEKLKLCYIYFNKKPSLDFKKLEKMSAMEPKALVWWSGHSEEAWPWSPVTTEKDRANMAIFSLNGPKIEMLSSVRSDSEPLHASFRNYAEDKLLLGCEDGTLMLYDDHRRVTQMTKGSLIPSIIQWHPGDAVVLVCSADGDIKVYDMALAPVLIQLLAESPSPLNTLKLREYFPNPVKMNKVSWSCEAPVGNLSDNSLCCHDNLIVLFDRGPLCLLRLELGVLTNGRLGTVELVSEYIKHEQAEEAVNFLNSMNWNTEGTACFACMSIIMNYLLKLPLNCEREGLLEETLGSFYAPSRPLSDETVLHHRDMISKLSRRFFHHLLRFRRFEKAFLLAVDIGAKDLFMDIHYLAADLGNLPLAEVAKQRAIQIDNESLTSGHHYSGQEIEELGLDDSSEMANPAGTLKIVHFGAV
;
A
#
# COMPACT_ATOMS: atom_id res chain seq x y z
N MET A 1 17.08 -33.21 -27.99
CA MET A 1 17.66 -34.26 -27.15
C MET A 1 19.14 -33.99 -27.00
N ARG A 2 19.61 -33.53 -25.83
CA ARG A 2 21.04 -33.66 -25.48
C ARG A 2 21.16 -34.98 -24.72
N LYS A 3 21.97 -35.89 -25.25
CA LYS A 3 22.42 -37.10 -24.54
C LYS A 3 23.14 -36.63 -23.28
N GLY A 4 22.80 -37.24 -22.15
CA GLY A 4 23.44 -36.98 -20.88
C GLY A 4 24.95 -37.19 -20.97
N SER A 5 25.69 -36.20 -20.48
CA SER A 5 27.11 -36.32 -20.22
C SER A 5 27.38 -35.75 -18.83
N ALA A 6 27.82 -36.64 -17.94
CA ALA A 6 28.63 -36.41 -16.75
C ALA A 6 28.21 -35.30 -15.78
N GLY A 7 27.57 -35.72 -14.69
CA GLY A 7 27.58 -35.00 -13.41
C GLY A 7 26.56 -33.88 -13.28
N ASP A 8 25.27 -34.21 -13.34
CA ASP A 8 24.30 -33.38 -12.61
C ASP A 8 24.67 -33.49 -11.12
N PRO A 9 25.07 -32.39 -10.44
CA PRO A 9 25.52 -32.47 -9.06
C PRO A 9 24.41 -33.09 -8.21
N PRO A 10 24.72 -33.88 -7.15
CA PRO A 10 23.71 -34.51 -6.29
C PRO A 10 22.66 -33.52 -5.77
N TYR A 11 23.04 -32.25 -5.64
CA TYR A 11 22.16 -31.13 -5.30
C TYR A 11 21.04 -30.86 -6.34
N SER A 12 21.32 -30.99 -7.64
CA SER A 12 20.34 -30.75 -8.71
C SER A 12 19.28 -31.84 -8.79
N GLU A 13 19.66 -33.10 -8.55
CA GLU A 13 18.73 -34.22 -8.47
C GLU A 13 17.85 -34.13 -7.22
N GLN A 14 18.43 -33.78 -6.07
CA GLN A 14 17.68 -33.52 -4.84
C GLN A 14 16.69 -32.35 -5.02
N LYS A 15 17.10 -31.25 -5.66
CA LYS A 15 16.22 -30.11 -5.95
C LYS A 15 15.07 -30.49 -6.88
N ARG A 16 15.33 -31.35 -7.88
CA ARG A 16 14.29 -31.91 -8.75
C ARG A 16 13.29 -32.75 -7.94
N LEU A 17 13.77 -33.72 -7.17
CA LEU A 17 12.91 -34.61 -6.36
C LEU A 17 12.08 -33.81 -5.36
N TRP A 18 12.69 -32.84 -4.68
CA TRP A 18 12.01 -31.93 -3.74
C TRP A 18 10.89 -31.12 -4.40
N GLY A 19 11.10 -30.68 -5.64
CA GLY A 19 10.10 -29.96 -6.43
C GLY A 19 8.97 -30.87 -6.92
N GLU A 20 9.32 -32.04 -7.45
CA GLU A 20 8.35 -33.03 -7.95
C GLU A 20 7.42 -33.55 -6.83
N GLU A 21 7.92 -33.74 -5.60
CA GLU A 21 7.12 -34.07 -4.42
C GLU A 21 6.07 -33.00 -4.07
N ARG A 22 6.33 -31.73 -4.42
CA ARG A 22 5.43 -30.59 -4.21
C ARG A 22 4.58 -30.26 -5.43
N GLY A 23 4.61 -31.13 -6.45
CA GLY A 23 3.81 -30.98 -7.67
C GLY A 23 4.40 -30.00 -8.69
N VAL A 24 5.66 -29.56 -8.51
CA VAL A 24 6.39 -28.73 -9.50
C VAL A 24 6.81 -29.59 -10.68
N SER A 25 6.50 -29.15 -11.90
CA SER A 25 6.85 -29.82 -13.14
C SER A 25 8.25 -29.42 -13.60
N TRP A 26 9.27 -30.18 -13.21
CA TRP A 26 10.67 -29.92 -13.60
C TRP A 26 10.90 -29.90 -15.11
N THR A 27 10.14 -30.71 -15.87
CA THR A 27 10.11 -30.65 -17.33
C THR A 27 8.67 -30.52 -17.81
N PRO A 28 8.36 -29.58 -18.73
CA PRO A 28 7.00 -29.43 -19.26
C PRO A 28 6.53 -30.73 -19.92
N LYS A 29 5.39 -31.25 -19.48
CA LYS A 29 4.82 -32.49 -20.01
C LYS A 29 4.42 -32.27 -21.47
N ASN A 30 4.88 -33.15 -22.37
CA ASN A 30 4.52 -33.13 -23.78
C ASN A 30 3.64 -34.36 -24.10
N ARG A 31 2.41 -34.37 -23.58
CA ARG A 31 1.45 -35.46 -23.81
C ARG A 31 0.29 -34.95 -24.67
N ARG A 32 -0.06 -35.70 -25.72
CA ARG A 32 -1.25 -35.39 -26.52
C ARG A 32 -2.48 -35.31 -25.59
N PRO A 33 -3.38 -34.34 -25.80
CA PRO A 33 -3.44 -33.39 -26.92
C PRO A 33 -2.60 -32.12 -26.74
N GLU A 34 -2.02 -31.86 -25.58
CA GLU A 34 -1.38 -30.59 -25.24
C GLU A 34 0.16 -30.67 -25.42
N LYS A 35 0.64 -30.17 -26.57
CA LYS A 35 2.07 -30.11 -26.92
C LYS A 35 2.77 -28.91 -26.29
N LEU A 36 2.71 -28.77 -24.96
CA LEU A 36 3.11 -27.56 -24.25
C LEU A 36 4.55 -27.10 -24.60
N ARG A 37 5.50 -28.02 -24.76
CA ARG A 37 6.88 -27.70 -25.13
C ARG A 37 7.01 -27.04 -26.51
N ASP A 38 6.25 -27.52 -27.49
CA ASP A 38 6.32 -26.99 -28.86
C ASP A 38 5.69 -25.59 -28.91
N VAL A 39 4.56 -25.41 -28.20
CA VAL A 39 3.87 -24.11 -28.09
C VAL A 39 4.68 -23.11 -27.27
N LEU A 40 5.39 -23.56 -26.22
CA LEU A 40 6.30 -22.72 -25.44
C LEU A 40 7.43 -22.19 -26.32
N LYS A 41 8.03 -23.04 -27.16
CA LYS A 41 9.06 -22.60 -28.11
C LYS A 41 8.51 -21.59 -29.11
N GLU A 42 7.32 -21.83 -29.66
CA GLU A 42 6.67 -20.86 -30.55
C GLU A 42 6.36 -19.53 -29.83
N CYS A 43 5.96 -19.58 -28.56
CA CYS A 43 5.75 -18.41 -27.72
C CYS A 43 7.06 -17.62 -27.51
N GLU A 44 8.18 -18.30 -27.21
CA GLU A 44 9.51 -17.69 -27.09
C GLU A 44 9.94 -17.02 -28.40
N ASP A 45 9.77 -17.70 -29.54
CA ASP A 45 10.09 -17.15 -30.86
C ASP A 45 9.25 -15.88 -31.16
N LEU A 46 7.96 -15.90 -30.82
CA LEU A 46 7.07 -14.75 -30.98
C LEU A 46 7.50 -13.56 -30.11
N LEU A 47 7.86 -13.80 -28.84
CA LEU A 47 8.34 -12.76 -27.93
C LEU A 47 9.69 -12.20 -28.38
N GLN A 48 10.56 -13.03 -28.96
CA GLN A 48 11.86 -12.59 -29.45
C GLN A 48 11.74 -11.67 -30.68
N GLN A 49 10.79 -11.96 -31.55
CA GLN A 49 10.57 -11.25 -32.81
C GLN A 49 9.71 -9.99 -32.67
N ASN A 50 8.84 -9.93 -31.65
CA ASN A 50 7.81 -8.90 -31.55
C ASN A 50 7.87 -8.16 -30.21
N ARG A 51 7.52 -6.88 -30.23
CA ARG A 51 7.44 -6.07 -29.01
C ARG A 51 6.14 -6.37 -28.26
N VAL A 52 6.22 -6.50 -26.95
CA VAL A 52 5.03 -6.57 -26.07
C VAL A 52 4.35 -5.20 -26.03
N LEU A 53 3.07 -5.16 -26.40
CA LEU A 53 2.25 -3.94 -26.39
C LEU A 53 1.48 -3.75 -25.09
N ASP A 54 0.87 -4.84 -24.59
CA ASP A 54 0.05 -4.82 -23.39
C ASP A 54 0.09 -6.19 -22.69
N VAL A 55 -0.12 -6.17 -21.38
CA VAL A 55 -0.09 -7.33 -20.50
C VAL A 55 -1.21 -7.17 -19.50
N ARG A 56 -2.00 -8.22 -19.32
CA ARG A 56 -3.08 -8.19 -18.33
C ARG A 56 -3.36 -9.56 -17.76
N TRP A 57 -3.86 -9.56 -16.54
CA TRP A 57 -4.46 -10.73 -15.92
C TRP A 57 -5.96 -10.74 -16.22
N ARG A 58 -6.40 -11.71 -17.03
CA ARG A 58 -7.83 -11.93 -17.31
C ARG A 58 -8.54 -12.59 -16.12
N THR A 59 -7.82 -13.46 -15.43
CA THR A 59 -8.19 -14.07 -14.13
C THR A 59 -6.91 -14.19 -13.30
N LEU A 60 -6.99 -14.60 -12.04
CA LEU A 60 -5.82 -14.85 -11.17
C LEU A 60 -4.82 -15.89 -11.73
N ARG A 61 -5.23 -16.66 -12.76
CA ARG A 61 -4.45 -17.74 -13.37
C ARG A 61 -4.26 -17.58 -14.87
N ASN A 62 -4.92 -16.61 -15.51
CA ASN A 62 -4.87 -16.43 -16.96
C ASN A 62 -4.22 -15.09 -17.29
N ILE A 63 -3.00 -15.16 -17.80
CA ILE A 63 -2.24 -14.03 -18.28
C ILE A 63 -2.50 -13.88 -19.78
N GLN A 64 -2.67 -12.65 -20.24
CA GLN A 64 -2.72 -12.31 -21.65
C GLN A 64 -1.63 -11.31 -22.02
N VAL A 65 -0.88 -11.62 -23.08
CA VAL A 65 0.19 -10.78 -23.63
C VAL A 65 -0.13 -10.46 -25.09
N LEU A 66 -0.32 -9.18 -25.40
CA LEU A 66 -0.56 -8.70 -26.75
C LEU A 66 0.76 -8.25 -27.38
N LEU A 67 1.06 -8.78 -28.57
CA LEU A 67 2.28 -8.46 -29.32
C LEU A 67 2.03 -7.46 -30.45
N SER A 68 3.11 -6.82 -30.91
CA SER A 68 3.08 -5.79 -31.96
C SER A 68 2.54 -6.27 -33.30
N ASN A 69 2.71 -7.56 -33.62
CA ASN A 69 2.15 -8.18 -34.83
C ASN A 69 0.67 -8.59 -34.69
N GLY A 70 0.00 -8.20 -33.59
CA GLY A 70 -1.39 -8.55 -33.31
C GLY A 70 -1.60 -9.96 -32.74
N SER A 71 -0.54 -10.72 -32.46
CA SER A 71 -0.70 -12.02 -31.78
C SER A 71 -1.07 -11.82 -30.32
N LEU A 72 -2.04 -12.60 -29.84
CA LEU A 72 -2.44 -12.65 -28.44
C LEU A 72 -2.02 -13.99 -27.84
N ILE A 73 -1.10 -13.93 -26.88
CA ILE A 73 -0.64 -15.09 -26.11
C ILE A 73 -1.48 -15.16 -24.85
N SER A 74 -2.12 -16.30 -24.58
CA SER A 74 -2.84 -16.55 -23.32
C SER A 74 -2.15 -17.70 -22.58
N ILE A 75 -1.64 -17.41 -21.39
CA ILE A 75 -0.89 -18.34 -20.55
C ILE A 75 -1.77 -18.67 -19.33
N LEU A 76 -2.09 -19.94 -19.15
CA LEU A 76 -2.79 -20.45 -17.98
C LEU A 76 -1.77 -21.08 -17.03
N VAL A 77 -1.80 -20.65 -15.77
CA VAL A 77 -0.90 -21.13 -14.71
C VAL A 77 -1.65 -21.91 -13.64
N SER A 78 -0.96 -22.89 -13.05
CA SER A 78 -1.48 -23.73 -11.99
C SER A 78 -1.69 -22.94 -10.71
N SER A 79 -2.80 -23.20 -10.01
CA SER A 79 -3.06 -22.62 -8.69
C SER A 79 -2.11 -23.15 -7.62
N SER A 80 -1.60 -24.38 -7.74
CA SER A 80 -0.79 -24.98 -6.66
C SER A 80 0.67 -24.55 -6.70
N CYS A 81 1.27 -24.53 -7.90
CA CYS A 81 2.72 -24.31 -8.08
C CYS A 81 3.07 -23.10 -8.95
N GLY A 82 2.10 -22.48 -9.63
CA GLY A 82 2.39 -21.43 -10.62
C GLY A 82 2.95 -21.95 -11.95
N ASP A 83 3.10 -23.26 -12.11
CA ASP A 83 3.59 -23.84 -13.38
C ASP A 83 2.64 -23.54 -14.54
N ILE A 84 3.19 -23.45 -15.74
CA ILE A 84 2.41 -23.28 -16.96
C ILE A 84 1.62 -24.56 -17.23
N GLU A 85 0.29 -24.46 -17.17
CA GLU A 85 -0.62 -25.55 -17.55
C GLU A 85 -0.84 -25.55 -19.06
N LYS A 86 -1.09 -24.37 -19.63
CA LYS A 86 -1.47 -24.24 -21.04
C LYS A 86 -1.05 -22.90 -21.63
N ILE A 87 -0.61 -22.92 -22.88
CA ILE A 87 -0.41 -21.73 -23.70
C ILE A 87 -1.35 -21.82 -24.90
N SER A 88 -2.09 -20.75 -25.15
CA SER A 88 -2.94 -20.60 -26.33
C SER A 88 -2.47 -19.39 -27.13
N LEU A 89 -2.25 -19.58 -28.43
CA LEU A 89 -1.79 -18.55 -29.35
C LEU A 89 -2.93 -18.19 -30.30
N ASP A 90 -3.40 -16.95 -30.22
CA ASP A 90 -4.42 -16.41 -31.11
C ASP A 90 -3.76 -15.41 -32.08
N LYS A 91 -3.82 -15.74 -33.38
CA LYS A 91 -3.27 -14.94 -34.48
C LYS A 91 -4.36 -14.31 -35.35
N THR A 92 -5.61 -14.25 -34.86
CA THR A 92 -6.77 -13.74 -35.62
C THR A 92 -6.63 -12.27 -36.03
N LEU A 93 -5.86 -11.49 -35.26
CA LEU A 93 -5.56 -10.08 -35.52
C LEU A 93 -4.25 -9.88 -36.30
N THR A 94 -3.46 -10.93 -36.50
CA THR A 94 -2.20 -10.85 -37.25
C THR A 94 -2.46 -10.45 -38.70
N GLY A 95 -1.74 -9.44 -39.18
CA GLY A 95 -1.94 -8.83 -40.50
C GLY A 95 -3.17 -7.92 -40.63
N LYS A 96 -4.07 -7.88 -39.64
CA LYS A 96 -5.18 -6.91 -39.57
C LYS A 96 -4.81 -5.65 -38.81
N VAL A 97 -3.84 -5.78 -37.91
CA VAL A 97 -3.36 -4.70 -37.06
C VAL A 97 -2.06 -4.15 -37.67
N PRO A 98 -1.90 -2.81 -37.76
CA PRO A 98 -0.68 -2.22 -38.31
C PRO A 98 0.55 -2.49 -37.44
N ASP A 99 1.72 -2.71 -38.04
CA ASP A 99 2.96 -2.99 -37.31
C ASP A 99 3.48 -1.79 -36.48
N ALA A 100 3.04 -0.57 -36.81
CA ALA A 100 3.48 0.68 -36.19
C ALA A 100 2.64 1.10 -34.97
N ILE A 101 2.14 0.17 -34.15
CA ILE A 101 1.46 0.52 -32.89
C ILE A 101 2.44 1.16 -31.91
N ASN A 102 2.05 2.28 -31.31
CA ASN A 102 2.79 2.91 -30.22
C ASN A 102 2.44 2.27 -28.86
N LYS A 103 1.17 2.37 -28.45
CA LYS A 103 0.61 1.81 -27.21
C LYS A 103 -0.75 1.20 -27.47
N ALA A 104 -1.04 0.07 -26.83
CA ALA A 104 -2.33 -0.60 -26.88
C ALA A 104 -2.87 -0.86 -25.47
N ILE A 105 -4.18 -1.02 -25.36
CA ILE A 105 -4.90 -1.42 -24.15
C ILE A 105 -5.90 -2.49 -24.56
N LEU A 106 -5.74 -3.69 -24.01
CA LEU A 106 -6.63 -4.82 -24.21
C LEU A 106 -7.63 -4.90 -23.03
N ARG A 107 -8.91 -4.98 -23.36
CA ARG A 107 -10.03 -5.19 -22.45
C ARG A 107 -10.90 -6.34 -22.95
N ASP A 108 -11.79 -6.85 -22.11
CA ASP A 108 -12.59 -8.03 -22.44
C ASP A 108 -13.55 -7.81 -23.61
N SER A 109 -13.98 -6.57 -23.81
CA SER A 109 -14.91 -6.19 -24.87
C SER A 109 -14.25 -5.43 -26.03
N PHE A 110 -13.02 -4.94 -25.86
CA PHE A 110 -12.37 -4.11 -26.88
C PHE A 110 -10.84 -4.08 -26.82
N LEU A 111 -10.24 -3.68 -27.93
CA LEU A 111 -8.83 -3.31 -28.06
C LEU A 111 -8.73 -1.86 -28.55
N LEU A 112 -8.05 -1.02 -27.79
CA LEU A 112 -7.76 0.37 -28.14
C LEU A 112 -6.25 0.53 -28.38
N PHE A 113 -5.83 1.17 -29.46
CA PHE A 113 -4.42 1.45 -29.70
C PHE A 113 -4.18 2.74 -30.47
N SER A 114 -2.97 3.28 -30.28
CA SER A 114 -2.44 4.45 -31.00
C SER A 114 -1.38 4.03 -32.01
N LEU A 115 -1.25 4.79 -33.10
CA LEU A 115 -0.24 4.56 -34.13
C LEU A 115 0.93 5.54 -33.96
N LYS A 116 2.16 5.08 -34.24
CA LYS A 116 3.37 5.91 -34.15
C LYS A 116 3.39 7.05 -35.15
N GLU A 117 3.00 6.77 -36.39
CA GLU A 117 3.15 7.69 -37.52
C GLU A 117 1.87 8.46 -37.84
N LYS A 118 0.73 8.06 -37.25
CA LYS A 118 -0.57 8.64 -37.53
C LYS A 118 -1.21 9.09 -36.22
N LEU A 119 -1.69 10.33 -36.19
CA LEU A 119 -2.51 10.90 -35.11
C LEU A 119 -3.93 10.29 -35.09
N LYS A 120 -4.00 8.96 -35.01
CA LYS A 120 -5.26 8.20 -35.01
C LYS A 120 -5.26 7.22 -33.84
N LEU A 121 -6.39 7.19 -33.15
CA LEU A 121 -6.75 6.13 -32.21
C LEU A 121 -7.63 5.13 -32.95
N CYS A 122 -7.25 3.86 -32.87
CA CYS A 122 -8.00 2.75 -33.44
C CYS A 122 -8.69 1.99 -32.32
N TYR A 123 -9.97 1.71 -32.49
CA TYR A 123 -10.79 1.02 -31.51
C TYR A 123 -11.48 -0.18 -32.16
N ILE A 124 -11.24 -1.37 -31.63
CA ILE A 124 -11.78 -2.65 -32.12
C ILE A 124 -12.70 -3.24 -31.03
N TYR A 125 -13.97 -3.48 -31.34
CA TYR A 125 -14.88 -4.20 -30.45
C TYR A 125 -14.80 -5.71 -30.71
N PHE A 126 -14.75 -6.53 -29.66
CA PHE A 126 -14.85 -7.98 -29.74
C PHE A 126 -16.29 -8.49 -29.65
N ASN A 127 -17.14 -7.76 -28.91
CA ASN A 127 -18.55 -8.08 -28.69
C ASN A 127 -19.47 -7.00 -29.31
N LYS A 128 -20.79 -7.18 -29.25
CA LYS A 128 -21.76 -6.16 -29.70
C LYS A 128 -21.43 -4.81 -29.08
N LYS A 129 -21.48 -3.75 -29.89
CA LYS A 129 -21.20 -2.37 -29.48
C LYS A 129 -22.09 -2.04 -28.25
N PRO A 130 -21.52 -1.78 -27.06
CA PRO A 130 -22.30 -1.34 -25.92
C PRO A 130 -22.95 0.00 -26.28
N SER A 131 -24.23 0.17 -25.93
CA SER A 131 -24.89 1.47 -25.99
C SER A 131 -24.33 2.34 -24.87
N LEU A 132 -23.15 2.91 -25.09
CA LEU A 132 -22.56 3.87 -24.18
C LEU A 132 -23.38 5.17 -24.31
N ASP A 133 -24.19 5.46 -23.30
CA ASP A 133 -24.84 6.76 -23.17
C ASP A 133 -23.80 7.76 -22.65
N PHE A 134 -23.12 8.44 -23.58
CA PHE A 134 -22.05 9.40 -23.29
C PHE A 134 -22.52 10.64 -22.50
N LYS A 135 -23.82 10.76 -22.19
CA LYS A 135 -24.39 11.87 -21.42
C LYS A 135 -23.99 11.88 -19.94
N LYS A 136 -23.32 10.83 -19.45
CA LYS A 136 -22.82 10.71 -18.09
C LYS A 136 -21.30 10.61 -17.99
N LEU A 137 -20.56 11.27 -18.90
CA LEU A 137 -19.15 11.56 -18.61
C LEU A 137 -19.11 12.67 -17.55
N GLU A 138 -18.76 12.29 -16.33
CA GLU A 138 -18.52 13.20 -15.22
C GLU A 138 -17.53 14.29 -15.67
N LYS A 139 -17.87 15.55 -15.39
CA LYS A 139 -16.95 16.66 -15.65
C LYS A 139 -15.65 16.36 -14.89
N MET A 140 -14.49 16.64 -15.50
CA MET A 140 -13.17 16.50 -14.83
C MET A 140 -13.11 17.18 -13.46
N SER A 141 -13.91 18.24 -13.25
CA SER A 141 -14.04 18.94 -11.97
C SER A 141 -14.62 18.08 -10.84
N ALA A 142 -15.36 17.01 -11.14
CA ALA A 142 -15.88 16.07 -10.15
C ALA A 142 -14.83 15.04 -9.72
N MET A 143 -13.71 14.92 -10.45
CA MET A 143 -12.66 13.92 -10.20
C MET A 143 -11.53 14.45 -9.29
N GLU A 144 -11.65 15.68 -8.79
CA GLU A 144 -10.62 16.37 -7.98
C GLU A 144 -9.18 16.09 -8.45
N PRO A 145 -8.85 16.41 -9.71
CA PRO A 145 -7.59 15.98 -10.29
C PRO A 145 -6.41 16.64 -9.56
N LYS A 146 -5.36 15.83 -9.36
CA LYS A 146 -4.09 16.30 -8.82
C LYS A 146 -3.03 16.21 -9.90
N ALA A 147 -2.21 17.26 -10.01
CA ALA A 147 -1.12 17.32 -10.97
C ALA A 147 0.21 17.26 -10.22
N LEU A 148 1.04 16.28 -10.57
CA LEU A 148 2.45 16.28 -10.22
C LEU A 148 3.21 16.99 -11.35
N VAL A 149 4.01 17.97 -10.98
CA VAL A 149 4.92 18.68 -11.88
C VAL A 149 6.33 18.58 -11.33
N TRP A 150 7.27 18.16 -12.15
CA TRP A 150 8.69 18.15 -11.80
C TRP A 150 9.52 18.74 -12.94
N TRP A 151 10.67 19.29 -12.60
CA TRP A 151 11.62 19.86 -13.55
C TRP A 151 13.05 19.50 -13.15
N SER A 152 13.97 19.57 -14.12
CA SER A 152 15.39 19.38 -13.84
C SER A 152 15.87 20.48 -12.90
N GLY A 153 16.56 20.08 -11.83
CA GLY A 153 17.22 21.00 -10.91
C GLY A 153 18.62 21.40 -11.37
N HIS A 154 19.07 20.96 -12.55
CA HIS A 154 20.34 21.39 -13.10
C HIS A 154 20.24 22.87 -13.48
N SER A 155 21.04 23.68 -12.79
CA SER A 155 21.13 25.14 -12.87
C SER A 155 20.27 25.89 -11.85
N GLU A 156 20.69 25.87 -10.59
CA GLU A 156 21.00 27.11 -9.89
C GLU A 156 22.25 26.89 -9.03
N GLU A 157 23.43 27.14 -9.61
CA GLU A 157 24.53 27.67 -8.79
C GLU A 157 23.99 28.98 -8.21
N ALA A 158 23.49 28.92 -6.97
CA ALA A 158 23.13 30.10 -6.24
C ALA A 158 24.41 30.93 -6.10
N TRP A 159 24.48 32.03 -6.85
CA TRP A 159 25.58 32.96 -6.73
C TRP A 159 25.68 33.46 -5.28
N PRO A 160 26.88 33.78 -4.76
CA PRO A 160 27.05 34.25 -3.38
C PRO A 160 26.20 35.47 -3.01
N TRP A 161 25.69 36.21 -4.00
CA TRP A 161 24.84 37.39 -3.87
C TRP A 161 23.36 37.13 -4.16
N SER A 162 22.95 35.89 -4.47
CA SER A 162 21.54 35.56 -4.64
C SER A 162 20.81 35.70 -3.30
N PRO A 163 19.60 36.29 -3.26
CA PRO A 163 18.79 36.33 -2.05
C PRO A 163 18.65 34.92 -1.48
N VAL A 164 18.56 34.79 -0.15
CA VAL A 164 18.27 33.50 0.48
C VAL A 164 16.89 33.05 -0.01
N THR A 165 16.87 32.23 -1.05
CA THR A 165 15.65 31.65 -1.63
C THR A 165 15.03 30.72 -0.61
N THR A 166 13.70 30.79 -0.46
CA THR A 166 12.98 29.92 0.46
C THR A 166 13.06 28.47 -0.02
N GLU A 167 12.86 27.48 0.85
CA GLU A 167 12.84 26.06 0.45
C GLU A 167 11.84 25.78 -0.67
N LYS A 168 10.73 26.52 -0.70
CA LYS A 168 9.71 26.46 -1.77
C LYS A 168 10.26 26.89 -3.13
N ASP A 169 11.10 27.91 -3.16
CA ASP A 169 11.71 28.43 -4.40
C ASP A 169 12.78 27.48 -4.95
N ARG A 170 13.35 26.62 -4.08
CA ARG A 170 14.34 25.61 -4.44
C ARG A 170 13.73 24.25 -4.76
N ALA A 171 12.42 24.10 -4.62
CA ALA A 171 11.74 22.88 -5.00
C ALA A 171 11.92 22.64 -6.50
N ASN A 172 12.09 21.38 -6.89
CA ASN A 172 12.08 20.94 -8.28
C ASN A 172 10.93 19.96 -8.56
N MET A 173 10.04 19.83 -7.59
CA MET A 173 8.85 19.01 -7.62
C MET A 173 7.73 19.69 -6.84
N ALA A 174 6.54 19.75 -7.44
CA ALA A 174 5.35 20.28 -6.80
C ALA A 174 4.11 19.44 -7.15
N ILE A 175 3.22 19.32 -6.18
CA ILE A 175 1.93 18.64 -6.31
C ILE A 175 0.83 19.69 -6.16
N PHE A 176 -0.08 19.72 -7.11
CA PHE A 176 -1.19 20.67 -7.16
C PHE A 176 -2.53 19.95 -7.09
N SER A 177 -3.51 20.55 -6.40
CA SER A 177 -4.92 20.23 -6.51
C SER A 177 -5.58 21.17 -7.51
N LEU A 178 -6.40 20.61 -8.41
CA LEU A 178 -7.10 21.35 -9.45
C LEU A 178 -8.60 21.36 -9.14
N ASN A 179 -9.05 22.39 -8.44
CA ASN A 179 -10.44 22.56 -8.01
C ASN A 179 -11.16 23.56 -8.92
N GLY A 180 -11.56 23.09 -10.10
CA GLY A 180 -12.18 23.93 -11.13
C GLY A 180 -11.18 24.98 -11.63
N PRO A 181 -11.45 26.29 -11.48
CA PRO A 181 -10.50 27.35 -11.86
C PRO A 181 -9.37 27.57 -10.84
N LYS A 182 -9.46 26.98 -9.63
CA LYS A 182 -8.48 27.19 -8.56
C LYS A 182 -7.41 26.10 -8.63
N ILE A 183 -6.15 26.53 -8.67
CA ILE A 183 -4.97 25.67 -8.56
C ILE A 183 -4.36 25.94 -7.19
N GLU A 184 -4.32 24.90 -6.35
CA GLU A 184 -3.75 24.98 -5.00
C GLU A 184 -2.51 24.08 -4.92
N MET A 185 -1.39 24.63 -4.43
CA MET A 185 -0.17 23.84 -4.21
C MET A 185 -0.29 23.07 -2.89
N LEU A 186 -0.27 21.74 -2.98
CA LEU A 186 -0.44 20.83 -1.85
C LEU A 186 0.90 20.44 -1.21
N SER A 187 1.94 20.29 -2.02
CA SER A 187 3.31 19.96 -1.56
C SER A 187 4.32 20.52 -2.55
N SER A 188 5.45 20.97 -2.02
CA SER A 188 6.62 21.40 -2.78
C SER A 188 7.86 20.81 -2.12
N VAL A 189 8.64 20.07 -2.88
CA VAL A 189 9.79 19.32 -2.35
C VAL A 189 10.96 19.49 -3.31
N ARG A 190 12.15 19.58 -2.73
CA ARG A 190 13.40 19.52 -3.49
C ARG A 190 13.94 18.10 -3.44
N SER A 191 14.13 17.49 -4.60
CA SER A 191 14.93 16.29 -4.74
C SER A 191 16.39 16.65 -4.95
N ASP A 192 17.29 15.86 -4.34
CA ASP A 192 18.73 16.02 -4.54
C ASP A 192 19.19 15.56 -5.94
N SER A 193 18.35 14.79 -6.63
CA SER A 193 18.61 14.18 -7.94
C SER A 193 17.38 14.23 -8.84
N GLU A 194 17.55 14.06 -10.15
CA GLU A 194 16.46 14.15 -11.13
C GLU A 194 15.39 13.06 -10.91
N PRO A 195 14.09 13.42 -10.89
CA PRO A 195 13.01 12.44 -10.92
C PRO A 195 12.99 11.70 -12.27
N LEU A 196 13.16 10.37 -12.24
CA LEU A 196 13.17 9.52 -13.44
C LEU A 196 11.84 8.82 -13.70
N HIS A 197 11.16 8.39 -12.64
CA HIS A 197 9.98 7.55 -12.74
C HIS A 197 8.91 8.00 -11.76
N ALA A 198 7.68 8.10 -12.26
CA ALA A 198 6.50 8.38 -11.45
C ALA A 198 5.56 7.17 -11.53
N SER A 199 5.34 6.50 -10.40
CA SER A 199 4.22 5.57 -10.28
C SER A 199 3.01 6.35 -9.83
N PHE A 200 2.03 6.47 -10.71
CA PHE A 200 0.82 7.20 -10.42
C PHE A 200 -0.10 6.36 -9.55
N ARG A 201 -0.40 6.89 -8.36
CA ARG A 201 -1.42 6.49 -7.38
C ARG A 201 -1.40 5.01 -6.94
N ASN A 202 -1.42 4.77 -5.63
CA ASN A 202 -1.89 3.49 -5.10
C ASN A 202 -3.38 3.29 -5.43
N TYR A 203 -3.93 2.10 -5.16
CA TYR A 203 -5.32 1.76 -5.52
C TYR A 203 -6.35 2.57 -4.74
N ALA A 204 -6.07 2.94 -3.50
CA ALA A 204 -6.87 3.86 -2.69
C ALA A 204 -6.75 5.34 -3.13
N GLU A 205 -5.88 5.64 -4.10
CA GLU A 205 -5.69 6.96 -4.70
C GLU A 205 -5.23 8.09 -3.74
N ASP A 206 -4.62 7.73 -2.62
CA ASP A 206 -4.19 8.64 -1.56
C ASP A 206 -2.66 8.74 -1.40
N LYS A 207 -1.88 7.92 -2.11
CA LYS A 207 -0.42 7.94 -2.09
C LYS A 207 0.20 8.03 -3.48
N LEU A 208 1.27 8.81 -3.63
CA LEU A 208 2.02 8.98 -4.88
C LEU A 208 3.50 8.69 -4.64
N LEU A 209 4.09 7.79 -5.43
CA LEU A 209 5.49 7.40 -5.31
C LEU A 209 6.32 7.81 -6.52
N LEU A 210 7.43 8.47 -6.24
CA LEU A 210 8.38 8.95 -7.22
C LEU A 210 9.76 8.38 -6.98
N GLY A 211 10.45 8.09 -8.07
CA GLY A 211 11.79 7.54 -8.08
C GLY A 211 12.76 8.46 -8.79
N CYS A 212 13.87 8.77 -8.12
CA CYS A 212 14.95 9.62 -8.60
C CYS A 212 16.11 8.82 -9.19
N GLU A 213 16.94 9.47 -10.00
CA GLU A 213 18.10 8.87 -10.67
C GLU A 213 19.15 8.32 -9.70
N ASP A 214 19.32 8.98 -8.57
CA ASP A 214 20.21 8.53 -7.51
C ASP A 214 19.65 7.37 -6.68
N GLY A 215 18.47 6.83 -7.03
CA GLY A 215 17.78 5.76 -6.30
C GLY A 215 16.94 6.24 -5.11
N THR A 216 16.82 7.54 -4.88
CA THR A 216 15.92 8.09 -3.86
C THR A 216 14.46 7.87 -4.25
N LEU A 217 13.65 7.45 -3.28
CA LEU A 217 12.21 7.29 -3.42
C LEU A 217 11.50 8.37 -2.60
N MET A 218 10.51 9.03 -3.19
CA MET A 218 9.71 10.08 -2.55
C MET A 218 8.24 9.68 -2.55
N LEU A 219 7.67 9.50 -1.36
CA LEU A 219 6.26 9.16 -1.17
C LEU A 219 5.51 10.40 -0.67
N TYR A 220 4.57 10.89 -1.46
CA TYR A 220 3.58 11.86 -1.00
C TYR A 220 2.34 11.14 -0.47
N ASP A 221 2.00 11.40 0.78
CA ASP A 221 0.79 10.94 1.44
C ASP A 221 -0.23 12.08 1.48
N ASP A 222 -1.32 11.94 0.72
CA ASP A 222 -2.35 12.97 0.64
C ASP A 222 -3.19 13.07 1.92
N HIS A 223 -3.39 11.94 2.60
CA HIS A 223 -4.13 11.89 3.85
C HIS A 223 -3.37 12.66 4.93
N ARG A 224 -2.07 12.40 5.10
CA ARG A 224 -1.25 13.08 6.10
C ARG A 224 -0.70 14.43 5.66
N ARG A 225 -0.74 14.73 4.36
CA ARG A 225 -0.09 15.91 3.73
C ARG A 225 1.41 15.99 4.01
N VAL A 226 2.06 14.84 4.08
CA VAL A 226 3.51 14.74 4.28
C VAL A 226 4.17 14.11 3.07
N THR A 227 5.40 14.54 2.78
CA THR A 227 6.27 13.83 1.84
C THR A 227 7.38 13.16 2.63
N GLN A 228 7.53 11.86 2.44
CA GLN A 228 8.60 11.05 3.01
C GLN A 228 9.62 10.71 1.92
N MET A 229 10.87 10.57 2.30
CA MET A 229 11.96 10.23 1.39
C MET A 229 12.78 9.08 1.98
N THR A 230 13.14 8.12 1.14
CA THR A 230 14.08 7.05 1.53
C THR A 230 15.12 6.85 0.44
N LYS A 231 16.37 6.61 0.83
CA LYS A 231 17.46 6.35 -0.10
C LYS A 231 17.48 4.88 -0.46
N GLY A 232 17.01 4.54 -1.66
CA GLY A 232 17.14 3.21 -2.22
C GLY A 232 18.57 2.95 -2.72
N SER A 233 18.94 1.66 -2.78
CA SER A 233 20.17 1.22 -3.46
C SER A 233 19.92 0.83 -4.91
N LEU A 234 18.73 1.12 -5.43
CA LEU A 234 18.23 0.70 -6.72
C LEU A 234 17.73 1.92 -7.48
N ILE A 235 18.15 2.07 -8.74
CA ILE A 235 17.61 3.13 -9.61
C ILE A 235 16.25 2.63 -10.15
N PRO A 236 15.14 3.31 -9.82
CA PRO A 236 13.80 2.89 -10.18
C PRO A 236 13.55 3.06 -11.69
N SER A 237 13.21 1.95 -12.35
CA SER A 237 12.77 1.93 -13.76
C SER A 237 11.29 1.61 -13.92
N ILE A 238 10.75 0.81 -13.00
CA ILE A 238 9.36 0.42 -12.91
C ILE A 238 9.01 0.46 -11.42
N ILE A 239 7.89 1.08 -11.09
CA ILE A 239 7.35 1.09 -9.74
C ILE A 239 5.90 0.62 -9.83
N GLN A 240 5.56 -0.44 -9.11
CA GLN A 240 4.24 -1.09 -9.17
C GLN A 240 3.68 -1.33 -7.77
N TRP A 241 2.61 -0.62 -7.42
CA TRP A 241 1.85 -0.85 -6.21
C TRP A 241 1.15 -2.21 -6.26
N HIS A 242 1.15 -2.93 -5.14
CA HIS A 242 0.29 -4.08 -4.96
C HIS A 242 -1.17 -3.61 -4.86
N PRO A 243 -2.14 -4.28 -5.52
CA PRO A 243 -3.56 -3.96 -5.40
C PRO A 243 -4.17 -3.97 -4.00
N GLY A 244 -3.50 -4.59 -3.03
CA GLY A 244 -3.86 -4.50 -1.61
C GLY A 244 -3.28 -3.29 -0.87
N ASP A 245 -2.58 -2.38 -1.57
CA ASP A 245 -1.95 -1.14 -1.09
C ASP A 245 -0.92 -1.26 0.05
N ALA A 246 -0.74 -2.46 0.61
CA ALA A 246 0.21 -2.71 1.69
C ALA A 246 1.68 -2.56 1.26
N VAL A 247 2.01 -2.91 0.02
CA VAL A 247 3.39 -2.93 -0.47
C VAL A 247 3.52 -2.36 -1.88
N VAL A 248 4.72 -1.92 -2.22
CA VAL A 248 5.11 -1.43 -3.53
C VAL A 248 6.41 -2.06 -3.99
N LEU A 249 6.45 -2.46 -5.26
CA LEU A 249 7.66 -2.96 -5.90
C LEU A 249 8.38 -1.83 -6.60
N VAL A 250 9.69 -1.82 -6.43
CA VAL A 250 10.61 -0.93 -7.15
C VAL A 250 11.60 -1.81 -7.87
N CYS A 251 11.60 -1.73 -9.20
CA CYS A 251 12.42 -2.57 -10.06
C CYS A 251 13.41 -1.73 -10.86
N SER A 252 14.64 -2.22 -11.00
CA SER A 252 15.62 -1.61 -11.88
C SER A 252 15.49 -2.11 -13.31
N ALA A 253 16.09 -1.35 -14.23
CA ALA A 253 16.05 -1.66 -15.64
C ALA A 253 16.75 -2.99 -15.96
N ASP A 254 17.71 -3.41 -15.14
CA ASP A 254 18.52 -4.61 -15.32
C ASP A 254 17.97 -5.86 -14.62
N GLY A 255 16.86 -5.76 -13.86
CA GLY A 255 16.14 -6.93 -13.35
C GLY A 255 16.11 -7.09 -11.83
N ASP A 256 16.71 -6.20 -11.04
CA ASP A 256 16.65 -6.30 -9.59
C ASP A 256 15.31 -5.76 -9.06
N ILE A 257 14.78 -6.40 -8.02
CA ILE A 257 13.51 -6.03 -7.40
C ILE A 257 13.73 -5.75 -5.92
N LYS A 258 13.19 -4.61 -5.45
CA LYS A 258 13.01 -4.28 -4.04
C LYS A 258 11.53 -4.14 -3.71
N VAL A 259 11.17 -4.49 -2.48
CA VAL A 259 9.82 -4.30 -1.95
C VAL A 259 9.91 -3.28 -0.82
N TYR A 260 8.98 -2.34 -0.81
CA TYR A 260 8.76 -1.41 0.30
C TYR A 260 7.31 -1.56 0.78
N ASP A 261 7.06 -1.28 2.05
CA ASP A 261 5.72 -1.15 2.57
C ASP A 261 5.12 0.25 2.23
N MET A 262 3.87 0.48 2.62
CA MET A 262 3.22 1.79 2.42
C MET A 262 3.81 2.94 3.23
N ALA A 263 4.67 2.66 4.22
CA ALA A 263 5.41 3.63 5.01
C ALA A 263 6.86 3.82 4.50
N LEU A 264 7.18 3.31 3.31
CA LEU A 264 8.53 3.31 2.71
C LEU A 264 9.61 2.55 3.52
N ALA A 265 9.23 1.66 4.42
CA ALA A 265 10.17 0.73 5.05
C ALA A 265 10.48 -0.44 4.09
N PRO A 266 11.76 -0.85 3.96
CA PRO A 266 12.13 -1.98 3.11
C PRO A 266 11.59 -3.30 3.67
N VAL A 267 10.93 -4.09 2.82
CA VAL A 267 10.44 -5.43 3.15
C VAL A 267 11.42 -6.46 2.60
N LEU A 268 11.89 -7.35 3.49
CA LEU A 268 12.84 -8.39 3.11
C LEU A 268 12.16 -9.51 2.30
N ILE A 269 12.87 -10.04 1.31
CA ILE A 269 12.41 -11.11 0.43
C ILE A 269 13.24 -12.37 0.73
N GLN A 270 12.57 -13.51 0.87
CA GLN A 270 13.21 -14.81 1.04
C GLN A 270 12.68 -15.80 0.01
N LEU A 271 13.58 -16.52 -0.67
CA LEU A 271 13.21 -17.61 -1.56
C LEU A 271 12.91 -18.87 -0.75
N LEU A 272 11.71 -19.45 -0.94
CA LEU A 272 11.23 -20.58 -0.16
C LEU A 272 12.05 -21.88 -0.34
N ALA A 273 12.71 -22.05 -1.48
CA ALA A 273 13.48 -23.25 -1.81
C ALA A 273 14.93 -23.22 -1.28
N GLU A 274 15.34 -22.15 -0.60
CA GLU A 274 16.70 -21.92 -0.13
C GLU A 274 16.74 -21.86 1.41
N SER A 275 17.93 -22.00 1.99
CA SER A 275 18.12 -21.78 3.43
C SER A 275 17.70 -20.35 3.79
N PRO A 276 17.16 -20.12 5.00
CA PRO A 276 16.66 -18.80 5.39
C PRO A 276 17.77 -17.76 5.40
N SER A 277 17.79 -16.94 4.34
CA SER A 277 18.63 -15.77 4.17
C SER A 277 17.77 -14.65 3.56
N PRO A 278 17.08 -13.85 4.39
CA PRO A 278 16.26 -12.75 3.89
C PRO A 278 17.12 -11.68 3.24
N LEU A 279 16.69 -11.18 2.08
CA LEU A 279 17.42 -10.23 1.25
C LEU A 279 16.64 -8.93 1.10
N ASN A 280 17.35 -7.80 1.15
CA ASN A 280 16.80 -6.49 0.82
C ASN A 280 16.52 -6.30 -0.68
N THR A 281 17.03 -7.17 -1.54
CA THR A 281 16.92 -7.06 -3.00
C THR A 281 16.92 -8.45 -3.61
N LEU A 282 15.87 -8.76 -4.36
CA LEU A 282 15.83 -9.95 -5.19
C LEU A 282 16.55 -9.65 -6.51
N LYS A 283 17.75 -10.20 -6.67
CA LYS A 283 18.57 -9.99 -7.85
C LYS A 283 18.22 -10.95 -8.99
N LEU A 284 17.08 -10.73 -9.66
CA LEU A 284 16.64 -11.67 -10.72
C LEU A 284 17.66 -11.80 -11.85
N ARG A 285 18.46 -10.75 -12.12
CA ARG A 285 19.49 -10.77 -13.16
C ARG A 285 20.51 -11.88 -12.98
N GLU A 286 20.79 -12.30 -11.75
CA GLU A 286 21.75 -13.38 -11.45
C GLU A 286 21.23 -14.76 -11.87
N TYR A 287 19.92 -14.91 -12.10
CA TYR A 287 19.30 -16.15 -12.59
C TYR A 287 19.32 -16.29 -14.11
N PHE A 288 19.74 -15.24 -14.84
CA PHE A 288 19.79 -15.25 -16.30
C PHE A 288 21.24 -15.29 -16.80
N PRO A 289 21.55 -16.12 -17.82
CA PRO A 289 22.91 -16.22 -18.36
C PRO A 289 23.31 -14.99 -19.18
N ASN A 290 22.34 -14.23 -19.67
CA ASN A 290 22.53 -13.06 -20.51
C ASN A 290 21.94 -11.82 -19.82
N PRO A 291 22.46 -10.61 -20.10
CA PRO A 291 21.89 -9.38 -19.56
C PRO A 291 20.45 -9.24 -20.03
N VAL A 292 19.56 -8.96 -19.09
CA VAL A 292 18.13 -8.75 -19.33
C VAL A 292 17.77 -7.28 -19.12
N LYS A 293 16.72 -6.83 -19.79
CA LYS A 293 16.14 -5.50 -19.56
C LYS A 293 14.68 -5.64 -19.20
N MET A 294 14.30 -5.18 -18.00
CA MET A 294 12.92 -5.28 -17.53
C MET A 294 12.01 -4.33 -18.33
N ASN A 295 10.87 -4.83 -18.81
CA ASN A 295 9.93 -4.09 -19.65
C ASN A 295 8.58 -3.88 -18.96
N LYS A 296 7.97 -4.94 -18.45
CA LYS A 296 6.65 -4.88 -17.79
C LYS A 296 6.62 -5.72 -16.53
N VAL A 297 5.86 -5.24 -15.56
CA VAL A 297 5.55 -5.92 -14.30
C VAL A 297 4.05 -5.74 -14.06
N SER A 298 3.32 -6.80 -13.69
CA SER A 298 1.88 -6.70 -13.40
C SER A 298 1.42 -7.78 -12.41
N TRP A 299 0.55 -7.39 -11.49
CA TRP A 299 -0.01 -8.23 -10.42
C TRP A 299 -1.29 -8.95 -10.86
N SER A 300 -1.50 -10.18 -10.38
CA SER A 300 -2.70 -10.97 -10.70
C SER A 300 -3.99 -10.43 -10.11
N CYS A 301 -3.92 -9.77 -8.96
CA CYS A 301 -5.05 -9.19 -8.26
C CYS A 301 -5.68 -7.98 -8.99
N GLU A 302 -5.10 -7.52 -10.10
CA GLU A 302 -5.72 -6.56 -11.02
C GLU A 302 -6.84 -7.19 -11.88
N ALA A 303 -7.05 -8.50 -11.79
CA ALA A 303 -8.09 -9.20 -12.53
C ALA A 303 -9.51 -8.82 -12.04
N PRO A 304 -10.51 -8.68 -12.94
CA PRO A 304 -11.87 -8.30 -12.55
C PRO A 304 -12.50 -9.26 -11.52
N VAL A 305 -13.02 -8.69 -10.43
CA VAL A 305 -13.61 -9.36 -9.25
C VAL A 305 -14.75 -10.33 -9.59
N GLY A 306 -15.42 -10.15 -10.74
CA GLY A 306 -16.60 -10.91 -11.17
C GLY A 306 -16.39 -12.41 -11.47
N ASN A 307 -15.18 -12.96 -11.31
CA ASN A 307 -14.87 -14.38 -11.60
C ASN A 307 -14.22 -15.11 -10.40
N LEU A 308 -14.37 -14.61 -9.17
CA LEU A 308 -13.95 -15.33 -7.96
C LEU A 308 -14.92 -16.47 -7.66
N SER A 309 -14.78 -17.61 -8.35
CA SER A 309 -15.33 -18.86 -7.82
C SER A 309 -14.51 -19.24 -6.58
N ASP A 310 -15.21 -19.34 -5.47
CA ASP A 310 -14.82 -19.25 -4.06
C ASP A 310 -13.95 -20.41 -3.53
N ASN A 311 -12.87 -20.80 -4.23
CA ASN A 311 -11.98 -21.89 -3.80
C ASN A 311 -10.51 -21.77 -4.26
N SER A 312 -10.10 -20.63 -4.84
CA SER A 312 -8.73 -20.43 -5.35
C SER A 312 -7.82 -19.74 -4.32
N LEU A 313 -7.82 -20.24 -3.08
CA LEU A 313 -7.18 -19.62 -1.89
C LEU A 313 -5.66 -19.36 -2.00
N CYS A 314 -4.99 -19.69 -3.11
CA CYS A 314 -3.52 -19.75 -3.18
C CYS A 314 -2.89 -19.01 -4.38
N CYS A 315 -3.61 -18.13 -5.09
CA CYS A 315 -3.07 -17.49 -6.30
C CYS A 315 -3.33 -15.97 -6.41
N HIS A 316 -3.46 -15.30 -5.26
CA HIS A 316 -3.81 -13.88 -5.23
C HIS A 316 -2.65 -12.97 -5.65
N ASP A 317 -1.42 -13.29 -5.22
CA ASP A 317 -0.26 -12.40 -5.34
C ASP A 317 0.80 -12.98 -6.30
N ASN A 318 0.36 -13.29 -7.52
CA ASN A 318 1.27 -13.61 -8.61
C ASN A 318 1.71 -12.33 -9.31
N LEU A 319 2.98 -12.28 -9.65
CA LEU A 319 3.61 -11.18 -10.35
C LEU A 319 4.22 -11.70 -11.64
N ILE A 320 3.74 -11.20 -12.78
CA ILE A 320 4.43 -11.45 -14.04
C ILE A 320 5.46 -10.36 -14.28
N VAL A 321 6.69 -10.78 -14.59
CA VAL A 321 7.81 -9.92 -15.00
C VAL A 321 8.20 -10.29 -16.42
N LEU A 322 8.16 -9.30 -17.31
CA LEU A 322 8.51 -9.43 -18.71
C LEU A 322 9.81 -8.69 -18.99
N PHE A 323 10.76 -9.39 -19.59
CA PHE A 323 11.97 -8.80 -20.11
C PHE A 323 11.83 -8.50 -21.60
N ASP A 324 12.56 -7.50 -22.09
CA ASP A 324 12.60 -7.14 -23.50
C ASP A 324 13.04 -8.35 -24.34
N ARG A 325 12.14 -8.81 -25.22
CA ARG A 325 12.32 -9.99 -26.08
C ARG A 325 12.43 -11.31 -25.30
N GLY A 326 11.91 -11.35 -24.07
CA GLY A 326 12.01 -12.48 -23.16
C GLY A 326 13.28 -12.46 -22.31
N PRO A 327 13.41 -13.35 -21.31
CA PRO A 327 12.46 -14.40 -20.93
C PRO A 327 11.19 -13.87 -20.22
N LEU A 328 10.24 -14.76 -19.95
CA LEU A 328 9.09 -14.51 -19.07
C LEU A 328 9.43 -15.02 -17.66
N CYS A 329 9.11 -14.26 -16.63
CA CYS A 329 9.23 -14.71 -15.26
C CYS A 329 7.89 -14.57 -14.55
N LEU A 330 7.50 -15.61 -13.82
CA LEU A 330 6.38 -15.58 -12.89
C LEU A 330 6.94 -15.71 -11.48
N LEU A 331 6.73 -14.69 -10.67
CA LEU A 331 7.01 -14.75 -9.24
C LEU A 331 5.69 -14.94 -8.51
N ARG A 332 5.71 -15.82 -7.51
CA ARG A 332 4.61 -16.00 -6.58
C ARG A 332 5.09 -15.52 -5.23
N LEU A 333 4.46 -14.46 -4.74
CA LEU A 333 4.77 -13.89 -3.45
C LEU A 333 3.79 -14.48 -2.45
N GLU A 334 4.32 -15.15 -1.42
CA GLU A 334 3.52 -15.67 -0.33
C GLU A 334 4.01 -15.01 0.95
N LEU A 335 3.12 -14.28 1.60
CA LEU A 335 3.41 -13.73 2.90
C LEU A 335 3.10 -14.81 3.94
N GLY A 336 4.12 -15.49 4.46
CA GLY A 336 4.02 -16.49 5.53
C GLY A 336 3.25 -17.79 5.18
N VAL A 337 3.67 -18.91 5.78
CA VAL A 337 2.98 -20.22 5.61
C VAL A 337 1.63 -20.27 6.35
N LEU A 338 1.41 -19.36 7.31
CA LEU A 338 0.29 -19.42 8.26
C LEU A 338 -0.92 -18.54 7.89
N THR A 339 -0.80 -17.63 6.93
CA THR A 339 -1.79 -16.56 6.66
C THR A 339 -2.48 -16.69 5.29
N ASN A 340 -2.38 -17.86 4.65
CA ASN A 340 -3.02 -18.14 3.35
C ASN A 340 -2.67 -17.15 2.22
N GLY A 341 -1.50 -16.49 2.29
CA GLY A 341 -0.85 -15.90 1.12
C GLY A 341 -1.55 -14.71 0.47
N ARG A 342 -2.02 -13.74 1.28
CA ARG A 342 -2.40 -12.40 0.78
C ARG A 342 -1.45 -11.33 1.34
N LEU A 343 -0.94 -10.48 0.46
CA LEU A 343 -0.18 -9.27 0.76
C LEU A 343 -1.14 -8.13 1.16
N GLY A 344 -1.86 -8.36 2.26
CA GLY A 344 -2.75 -7.40 2.89
C GLY A 344 -2.08 -6.66 4.05
N THR A 345 -2.77 -5.64 4.54
CA THR A 345 -2.27 -4.73 5.57
C THR A 345 -2.18 -5.42 6.95
N VAL A 346 -3.21 -6.18 7.31
CA VAL A 346 -3.27 -6.91 8.59
C VAL A 346 -2.25 -8.06 8.61
N GLU A 347 -2.10 -8.77 7.49
CA GLU A 347 -1.14 -9.86 7.36
C GLU A 347 0.30 -9.37 7.49
N LEU A 348 0.64 -8.24 6.84
CA LEU A 348 1.98 -7.67 6.92
C LEU A 348 2.33 -7.22 8.35
N VAL A 349 1.40 -6.55 9.04
CA VAL A 349 1.57 -6.20 10.47
C VAL A 349 1.76 -7.45 11.33
N SER A 350 1.01 -8.52 11.05
CA SER A 350 1.20 -9.78 11.78
C SER A 350 2.59 -10.38 11.55
N GLU A 351 3.16 -10.27 10.35
CA GLU A 351 4.52 -10.77 10.07
C GLU A 351 5.60 -9.91 10.74
N TYR A 352 5.46 -8.58 10.73
CA TYR A 352 6.38 -7.70 11.47
C TYR A 352 6.45 -8.08 12.95
N ILE A 353 5.29 -8.31 13.58
CA ILE A 353 5.23 -8.70 14.98
C ILE A 353 5.85 -10.09 15.23
N LYS A 354 5.71 -11.04 14.30
CA LYS A 354 6.37 -12.36 14.40
C LYS A 354 7.89 -12.26 14.35
N HIS A 355 8.42 -11.27 13.65
CA HIS A 355 9.85 -11.00 13.51
C HIS A 355 10.39 -9.96 14.50
N GLU A 356 9.61 -9.62 15.54
CA GLU A 356 9.98 -8.65 16.59
C GLU A 356 10.23 -7.22 16.08
N GLN A 357 9.65 -6.88 14.92
CA GLN A 357 9.76 -5.58 14.25
C GLN A 357 8.57 -4.67 14.62
N ALA A 358 8.50 -4.28 15.89
CA ALA A 358 7.36 -3.51 16.40
C ALA A 358 7.34 -2.06 15.89
N GLU A 359 8.49 -1.44 15.68
CA GLU A 359 8.61 -0.06 15.19
C GLU A 359 8.05 0.08 13.77
N GLU A 360 8.44 -0.84 12.88
CA GLU A 360 7.97 -0.88 11.50
C GLU A 360 6.45 -1.13 11.45
N ALA A 361 5.92 -1.99 12.33
CA ALA A 361 4.48 -2.22 12.43
C ALA A 361 3.69 -0.96 12.85
N VAL A 362 4.23 -0.15 13.77
CA VAL A 362 3.62 1.11 14.22
C VAL A 362 3.69 2.16 13.12
N ASN A 363 4.85 2.31 12.46
CA ASN A 363 5.03 3.21 11.33
C ASN A 363 4.08 2.87 10.16
N PHE A 364 3.90 1.57 9.90
CA PHE A 364 2.93 1.06 8.94
C PHE A 364 1.50 1.49 9.31
N LEU A 365 1.04 1.23 10.54
CA LEU A 365 -0.28 1.64 11.01
C LEU A 365 -0.50 3.16 10.90
N ASN A 366 0.51 3.96 11.25
CA ASN A 366 0.47 5.42 11.16
C ASN A 366 0.39 5.96 9.72
N SER A 367 0.65 5.12 8.72
CA SER A 367 0.48 5.46 7.30
C SER A 367 -0.88 5.01 6.72
N MET A 368 -1.66 4.24 7.48
CA MET A 368 -3.00 3.82 7.08
C MET A 368 -4.02 4.96 7.28
N ASN A 369 -5.14 4.86 6.57
CA ASN A 369 -6.23 5.84 6.65
C ASN A 369 -7.45 5.23 7.35
N TRP A 370 -7.68 5.65 8.60
CA TRP A 370 -8.81 5.21 9.42
C TRP A 370 -10.19 5.49 8.80
N ASN A 371 -10.32 6.53 7.97
CA ASN A 371 -11.61 6.90 7.37
C ASN A 371 -12.01 5.93 6.25
N THR A 372 -11.05 5.33 5.55
CA THR A 372 -11.31 4.37 4.45
C THR A 372 -11.19 2.93 4.93
N GLU A 373 -10.25 2.64 5.83
CA GLU A 373 -9.88 1.29 6.25
C GLU A 373 -9.97 1.06 7.78
N GLY A 374 -10.98 1.65 8.45
CA GLY A 374 -11.10 1.63 9.92
C GLY A 374 -11.06 0.23 10.55
N THR A 375 -11.65 -0.77 9.90
CA THR A 375 -11.62 -2.17 10.39
C THR A 375 -10.24 -2.79 10.33
N ALA A 376 -9.48 -2.57 9.25
CA ALA A 376 -8.11 -3.04 9.10
C ALA A 376 -7.17 -2.31 10.08
N CYS A 377 -7.33 -0.99 10.22
CA CYS A 377 -6.57 -0.18 11.18
C CYS A 377 -6.76 -0.69 12.62
N PHE A 378 -8.01 -0.97 13.01
CA PHE A 378 -8.30 -1.53 14.33
C PHE A 378 -7.71 -2.93 14.54
N ALA A 379 -7.75 -3.79 13.52
CA ALA A 379 -7.13 -5.11 13.59
C ALA A 379 -5.61 -5.02 13.77
N CYS A 380 -4.93 -4.18 12.97
CA CYS A 380 -3.50 -3.90 13.09
C CYS A 380 -3.14 -3.35 14.48
N MET A 381 -3.85 -2.31 14.94
CA MET A 381 -3.70 -1.74 16.30
C MET A 381 -3.86 -2.82 17.37
N SER A 382 -4.87 -3.67 17.26
CA SER A 382 -5.11 -4.74 18.23
C SER A 382 -3.97 -5.76 18.26
N ILE A 383 -3.40 -6.14 17.12
CA ILE A 383 -2.26 -7.07 17.03
C ILE A 383 -1.04 -6.46 17.73
N ILE A 384 -0.69 -5.21 17.39
CA ILE A 384 0.46 -4.49 17.95
C ILE A 384 0.30 -4.32 19.47
N MET A 385 -0.82 -3.79 19.94
CA MET A 385 -1.10 -3.58 21.36
C MET A 385 -1.07 -4.89 22.15
N ASN A 386 -1.65 -5.96 21.62
CA ASN A 386 -1.65 -7.27 22.30
C ASN A 386 -0.26 -7.89 22.41
N TYR A 387 0.62 -7.62 21.45
CA TYR A 387 2.02 -8.07 21.52
C TYR A 387 2.80 -7.24 22.55
N LEU A 388 2.77 -5.92 22.42
CA LEU A 388 3.54 -5.02 23.30
C LEU A 388 3.13 -5.12 24.77
N LEU A 389 1.84 -5.25 25.07
CA LEU A 389 1.34 -5.37 26.46
C LEU A 389 1.73 -6.69 27.16
N LYS A 390 2.21 -7.70 26.42
CA LYS A 390 2.72 -8.95 27.01
C LYS A 390 4.18 -8.83 27.45
N LEU A 391 4.91 -7.87 26.89
CA LEU A 391 6.32 -7.64 27.19
C LEU A 391 6.48 -6.72 28.41
N PRO A 392 7.64 -6.74 29.08
CA PRO A 392 7.90 -5.77 30.15
C PRO A 392 8.07 -4.35 29.58
N LEU A 393 7.58 -3.35 30.30
CA LEU A 393 7.64 -1.96 29.85
C LEU A 393 9.08 -1.42 29.88
N ASN A 394 9.50 -0.78 28.79
CA ASN A 394 10.69 0.06 28.68
C ASN A 394 10.31 1.36 27.96
N CYS A 395 11.20 2.35 27.90
CA CYS A 395 10.88 3.66 27.29
C CYS A 395 10.50 3.55 25.79
N GLU A 396 11.12 2.62 25.07
CA GLU A 396 10.84 2.38 23.65
C GLU A 396 9.43 1.81 23.43
N ARG A 397 9.07 0.72 24.13
CA ARG A 397 7.74 0.09 24.05
C ARG A 397 6.65 1.01 24.58
N GLU A 398 6.97 1.84 25.57
CA GLU A 398 6.08 2.90 26.05
C GLU A 398 5.78 3.89 24.92
N GLY A 399 6.81 4.38 24.23
CA GLY A 399 6.67 5.23 23.04
C GLY A 399 5.86 4.56 21.92
N LEU A 400 6.16 3.29 21.59
CA LEU A 400 5.42 2.55 20.56
C LEU A 400 3.94 2.36 20.89
N LEU A 401 3.61 2.09 22.17
CA LEU A 401 2.21 1.99 22.64
C LEU A 401 1.49 3.35 22.55
N GLU A 402 2.18 4.43 22.89
CA GLU A 402 1.65 5.80 22.77
C GLU A 402 1.41 6.16 21.30
N GLU A 403 2.37 5.93 20.41
CA GLU A 403 2.23 6.19 18.98
C GLU A 403 1.11 5.35 18.35
N THR A 404 1.01 4.08 18.73
CA THR A 404 -0.06 3.19 18.26
C THR A 404 -1.43 3.78 18.58
N LEU A 405 -1.67 4.18 19.83
CA LEU A 405 -2.93 4.82 20.26
C LEU A 405 -3.10 6.23 19.67
N GLY A 406 -2.00 6.95 19.46
CA GLY A 406 -1.94 8.26 18.83
C GLY A 406 -2.54 8.26 17.42
N SER A 407 -2.40 7.16 16.68
CA SER A 407 -3.03 7.01 15.36
C SER A 407 -4.55 7.25 15.35
N PHE A 408 -5.25 7.04 16.47
CA PHE A 408 -6.70 7.26 16.61
C PHE A 408 -7.06 8.46 17.47
N TYR A 409 -6.39 8.68 18.61
CA TYR A 409 -6.72 9.79 19.52
C TYR A 409 -6.13 11.14 19.09
N ALA A 410 -4.98 11.14 18.43
CA ALA A 410 -4.30 12.35 17.96
C ALA A 410 -3.88 12.19 16.48
N PRO A 411 -4.83 11.92 15.57
CA PRO A 411 -4.54 11.68 14.17
C PRO A 411 -4.08 12.98 13.50
N SER A 412 -3.21 12.87 12.48
CA SER A 412 -2.73 14.04 11.72
C SER A 412 -3.85 14.79 11.00
N ARG A 413 -4.96 14.10 10.70
CA ARG A 413 -6.21 14.69 10.22
C ARG A 413 -7.39 14.21 11.07
N PRO A 414 -8.40 15.06 11.29
CA PRO A 414 -9.58 14.65 12.03
C PRO A 414 -10.25 13.45 11.36
N LEU A 415 -10.61 12.46 12.17
CA LEU A 415 -11.39 11.31 11.74
C LEU A 415 -12.83 11.72 11.48
N SER A 416 -13.52 10.96 10.63
CA SER A 416 -14.96 11.11 10.43
C SER A 416 -15.71 10.69 11.70
N ASP A 417 -16.84 11.35 11.98
CA ASP A 417 -17.68 11.03 13.14
C ASP A 417 -18.15 9.56 13.11
N GLU A 418 -18.40 9.01 11.92
CA GLU A 418 -18.77 7.61 11.72
C GLU A 418 -17.66 6.65 12.18
N THR A 419 -16.43 6.89 11.75
CA THR A 419 -15.25 6.10 12.16
C THR A 419 -15.05 6.16 13.67
N VAL A 420 -15.17 7.35 14.27
CA VAL A 420 -15.00 7.53 15.72
C VAL A 420 -16.06 6.76 16.49
N LEU A 421 -17.34 6.92 16.13
CA LEU A 421 -18.46 6.23 16.80
C LEU A 421 -18.33 4.71 16.71
N HIS A 422 -17.90 4.18 15.57
CA HIS A 422 -17.79 2.74 15.36
C HIS A 422 -16.66 2.11 16.19
N HIS A 423 -15.50 2.78 16.31
CA HIS A 423 -14.30 2.17 16.90
C HIS A 423 -13.97 2.63 18.33
N ARG A 424 -14.55 3.74 18.81
CA ARG A 424 -14.27 4.34 20.13
C ARG A 424 -14.30 3.33 21.28
N ASP A 425 -15.36 2.55 21.40
CA ASP A 425 -15.54 1.65 22.55
C ASP A 425 -14.52 0.51 22.56
N MET A 426 -14.15 0.01 21.37
CA MET A 426 -13.17 -1.05 21.24
C MET A 426 -11.75 -0.54 21.55
N ILE A 427 -11.41 0.66 21.09
CA ILE A 427 -10.11 1.30 21.35
C ILE A 427 -9.99 1.73 22.81
N SER A 428 -11.08 2.21 23.42
CA SER A 428 -11.11 2.53 24.86
C SER A 428 -10.73 1.34 25.73
N LYS A 429 -11.18 0.11 25.37
CA LYS A 429 -10.78 -1.12 26.08
C LYS A 429 -9.28 -1.40 25.98
N LEU A 430 -8.66 -1.19 24.81
CA LEU A 430 -7.21 -1.34 24.64
C LEU A 430 -6.44 -0.27 25.44
N SER A 431 -6.93 0.97 25.42
CA SER A 431 -6.36 2.11 26.13
C SER A 431 -6.37 1.88 27.65
N ARG A 432 -7.49 1.35 28.18
CA ARG A 432 -7.61 0.94 29.58
C ARG A 432 -6.62 -0.17 29.94
N ARG A 433 -6.34 -1.13 29.06
CA ARG A 433 -5.32 -2.16 29.32
C ARG A 433 -3.92 -1.56 29.40
N PHE A 434 -3.60 -0.61 28.53
CA PHE A 434 -2.33 0.11 28.57
C PHE A 434 -2.20 0.96 29.84
N PHE A 435 -3.26 1.65 30.24
CA PHE A 435 -3.32 2.39 31.51
C PHE A 435 -2.93 1.53 32.71
N HIS A 436 -3.54 0.35 32.88
CA HIS A 436 -3.20 -0.56 33.99
C HIS A 436 -1.77 -1.10 33.86
N HIS A 437 -1.28 -1.27 32.64
CA HIS A 437 0.11 -1.65 32.40
C HIS A 437 1.06 -0.55 32.90
N LEU A 438 0.80 0.73 32.61
CA LEU A 438 1.58 1.87 33.13
C LEU A 438 1.57 1.93 34.67
N LEU A 439 0.41 1.72 35.29
CA LEU A 439 0.30 1.68 36.76
C LEU A 439 1.14 0.57 37.37
N ARG A 440 1.17 -0.62 36.76
CA ARG A 440 2.01 -1.74 37.23
C ARG A 440 3.50 -1.40 37.23
N PHE A 441 3.95 -0.58 36.29
CA PHE A 441 5.33 -0.09 36.19
C PHE A 441 5.56 1.27 36.86
N ARG A 442 4.58 1.78 37.63
CA ARG A 442 4.65 3.05 38.39
C ARG A 442 4.89 4.30 37.53
N ARG A 443 4.45 4.27 36.26
CA ARG A 443 4.48 5.42 35.34
C ARG A 443 3.25 6.30 35.53
N PHE A 444 3.18 6.97 36.69
CA PHE A 444 1.99 7.73 37.09
C PHE A 444 1.67 8.93 36.21
N GLU A 445 2.68 9.71 35.80
CA GLU A 445 2.47 10.92 35.00
C GLU A 445 1.81 10.59 33.65
N LYS A 446 2.33 9.59 32.95
CA LYS A 446 1.77 9.12 31.68
C LYS A 446 0.41 8.46 31.83
N ALA A 447 0.23 7.65 32.88
CA ALA A 447 -1.08 7.07 33.19
C ALA A 447 -2.13 8.16 33.46
N PHE A 448 -1.75 9.24 34.13
CA PHE A 448 -2.63 10.38 34.40
C PHE A 448 -3.03 11.10 33.11
N LEU A 449 -2.08 11.35 32.19
CA LEU A 449 -2.38 11.95 30.88
C LEU A 449 -3.33 11.07 30.06
N LEU A 450 -3.06 9.77 29.99
CA LEU A 450 -3.94 8.83 29.29
C LEU A 450 -5.36 8.78 29.90
N ALA A 451 -5.48 8.91 31.22
CA ALA A 451 -6.78 8.98 31.88
C ALA A 451 -7.56 10.26 31.53
N VAL A 452 -6.86 11.38 31.31
CA VAL A 452 -7.47 12.63 30.80
C VAL A 452 -8.03 12.40 29.39
N ASP A 453 -7.25 11.78 28.50
CA ASP A 453 -7.66 11.53 27.11
C ASP A 453 -8.85 10.57 27.01
N ILE A 454 -8.90 9.53 27.85
CA ILE A 454 -10.04 8.61 27.92
C ILE A 454 -11.26 9.28 28.56
N GLY A 455 -11.06 10.25 29.46
CA GLY A 455 -12.12 11.00 30.14
C GLY A 455 -12.95 10.16 31.12
N ALA A 456 -12.34 9.13 31.74
CA ALA A 456 -13.08 8.21 32.61
C ALA A 456 -12.69 8.35 34.08
N LYS A 457 -13.70 8.59 34.93
CA LYS A 457 -13.56 8.83 36.37
C LYS A 457 -12.89 7.67 37.13
N ASP A 458 -13.21 6.44 36.75
CA ASP A 458 -12.70 5.23 37.41
C ASP A 458 -11.17 5.14 37.34
N LEU A 459 -10.58 5.52 36.20
CA LEU A 459 -9.12 5.52 36.02
C LEU A 459 -8.42 6.50 36.98
N PHE A 460 -8.99 7.69 37.21
CA PHE A 460 -8.43 8.64 38.18
C PHE A 460 -8.53 8.12 39.62
N MET A 461 -9.58 7.39 39.95
CA MET A 461 -9.71 6.76 41.26
C MET A 461 -8.68 5.63 41.46
N ASP A 462 -8.39 4.85 40.42
CA ASP A 462 -7.34 3.83 40.46
C ASP A 462 -5.94 4.44 40.71
N ILE A 463 -5.64 5.59 40.10
CA ILE A 463 -4.42 6.36 40.40
C ILE A 463 -4.43 6.83 41.86
N HIS A 464 -5.56 7.35 42.36
CA HIS A 464 -5.67 7.86 43.73
C HIS A 464 -5.34 6.77 44.76
N TYR A 465 -5.97 5.60 44.67
CA TYR A 465 -5.73 4.51 45.60
C TYR A 465 -4.29 4.00 45.54
N LEU A 466 -3.74 3.80 44.34
CA LEU A 466 -2.36 3.31 44.19
C LEU A 466 -1.32 4.34 44.65
N ALA A 467 -1.54 5.64 44.38
CA ALA A 467 -0.65 6.70 44.83
C ALA A 467 -0.71 6.89 46.36
N ALA A 468 -1.88 6.74 46.97
CA ALA A 468 -2.06 6.78 48.42
C ALA A 468 -1.31 5.61 49.10
N ASP A 469 -1.42 4.39 48.56
CA ASP A 469 -0.74 3.20 49.06
C ASP A 469 0.80 3.32 49.00
N LEU A 470 1.31 4.03 47.98
CA LEU A 470 2.74 4.31 47.83
C LEU A 470 3.22 5.54 48.61
N GLY A 471 2.33 6.24 49.31
CA GLY A 471 2.64 7.43 50.09
C GLY A 471 2.81 8.73 49.28
N ASN A 472 2.46 8.73 47.98
CA ASN A 472 2.47 9.93 47.14
C ASN A 472 1.14 10.69 47.24
N LEU A 473 0.92 11.34 48.39
CA LEU A 473 -0.30 12.08 48.70
C LEU A 473 -0.61 13.25 47.73
N PRO A 474 0.39 14.04 47.24
CA PRO A 474 0.12 15.12 46.31
C PRO A 474 -0.55 14.64 45.01
N LEU A 475 -0.04 13.56 44.42
CA LEU A 475 -0.62 12.98 43.21
C LEU A 475 -2.01 12.39 43.49
N ALA A 476 -2.18 11.72 44.63
CA ALA A 476 -3.46 11.14 45.03
C ALA A 476 -4.55 12.20 45.14
N GLU A 477 -4.26 13.36 45.73
CA GLU A 477 -5.23 14.44 45.88
C GLU A 477 -5.59 15.07 44.52
N VAL A 478 -4.60 15.30 43.65
CA VAL A 478 -4.84 15.82 42.30
C VAL A 478 -5.73 14.87 41.46
N ALA A 479 -5.47 13.57 41.53
CA ALA A 479 -6.28 12.57 40.84
C ALA A 479 -7.73 12.55 41.35
N LYS A 480 -7.94 12.63 42.68
CA LYS A 480 -9.26 12.70 43.29
C LYS A 480 -10.03 13.96 42.88
N GLN A 481 -9.37 15.11 42.86
CA GLN A 481 -10.00 16.37 42.43
C GLN A 481 -10.45 16.31 40.96
N ARG A 482 -9.62 15.75 40.07
CA ARG A 482 -10.01 15.54 38.66
C ARG A 482 -11.15 14.55 38.49
N ALA A 483 -11.18 13.46 39.27
CA ALA A 483 -12.27 12.51 39.24
C ALA A 483 -13.63 13.16 39.59
N ILE A 484 -13.63 14.08 40.56
CA ILE A 484 -14.83 14.85 40.96
C ILE A 484 -15.24 15.84 39.87
N GLN A 485 -14.28 16.49 39.21
CA GLN A 485 -14.55 17.43 38.12
C GLN A 485 -15.31 16.76 36.96
N ILE A 486 -14.86 15.58 36.52
CA ILE A 486 -15.49 14.83 35.42
C ILE A 486 -16.93 14.39 35.76
N ASP A 487 -17.17 14.05 37.03
CA ASP A 487 -18.50 13.69 37.53
C ASP A 487 -19.48 14.87 37.42
N ASN A 488 -19.02 16.06 37.80
CA ASN A 488 -19.81 17.30 37.71
C ASN A 488 -20.07 17.73 36.26
N GLU A 489 -19.11 17.52 35.35
CA GLU A 489 -19.27 17.79 33.91
C GLU A 489 -20.27 16.82 33.24
N SER A 490 -20.32 15.57 33.72
CA SER A 490 -21.29 14.57 33.25
C SER A 490 -22.70 14.84 33.78
N LEU A 491 -22.83 15.40 34.99
CA LEU A 491 -24.12 15.78 35.58
C LEU A 491 -24.73 17.03 34.91
N THR A 492 -23.91 17.97 34.44
CA THR A 492 -24.35 19.21 33.79
C THR A 492 -24.73 19.03 32.32
N SER A 493 -24.09 18.09 31.61
CA SER A 493 -24.43 17.74 30.22
C SER A 493 -25.70 16.88 30.10
N GLY A 494 -26.14 16.21 31.17
CA GLY A 494 -27.34 15.40 31.23
C GLY A 494 -28.68 16.15 31.41
N HIS A 495 -28.67 17.49 31.56
CA HIS A 495 -29.89 18.28 31.84
C HIS A 495 -30.52 18.99 30.62
N HIS A 496 -30.04 18.75 29.39
CA HIS A 496 -30.61 19.39 28.19
C HIS A 496 -31.58 18.52 27.37
N TYR A 497 -31.97 17.33 27.85
CA TYR A 497 -33.00 16.51 27.20
C TYR A 497 -33.98 15.92 28.22
N SER A 498 -34.85 16.75 28.77
CA SER A 498 -36.16 16.30 29.26
C SER A 498 -37.17 17.44 29.24
N GLY A 499 -38.28 17.22 28.53
CA GLY A 499 -39.54 17.95 28.71
C GLY A 499 -39.75 19.16 27.81
N GLN A 500 -40.39 18.95 26.66
CA GLN A 500 -41.21 19.97 26.00
C GLN A 500 -42.34 20.41 26.96
N GLU A 501 -42.49 21.71 27.17
CA GLU A 501 -43.80 22.36 27.11
C GLU A 501 -43.70 23.50 26.10
N ILE A 502 -44.54 23.41 25.07
CA ILE A 502 -44.73 24.42 24.04
C ILE A 502 -45.75 25.41 24.60
N GLU A 503 -45.34 26.65 24.84
CA GLU A 503 -46.24 27.80 24.85
C GLU A 503 -45.74 28.85 23.85
N GLU A 504 -46.55 29.07 22.82
CA GLU A 504 -46.40 30.15 21.84
C GLU A 504 -46.68 31.50 22.50
N LEU A 505 -45.71 32.43 22.47
CA LEU A 505 -45.98 33.87 22.32
C LEU A 505 -44.78 34.51 21.60
N GLY A 506 -45.08 35.25 20.53
CA GLY A 506 -44.08 35.72 19.56
C GLY A 506 -43.50 37.13 19.79
N LEU A 507 -42.82 37.56 18.72
CA LEU A 507 -42.27 38.89 18.37
C LEU A 507 -40.74 39.07 18.50
N ASP A 508 -40.14 39.19 17.31
CA ASP A 508 -39.11 40.11 16.82
C ASP A 508 -37.74 40.31 17.51
N ASP A 509 -36.74 39.94 16.70
CA ASP A 509 -35.59 40.72 16.22
C ASP A 509 -34.26 40.80 17.00
N SER A 510 -33.22 40.33 16.30
CA SER A 510 -31.80 40.71 16.36
C SER A 510 -31.00 40.64 17.69
N SER A 511 -30.16 39.59 17.83
CA SER A 511 -28.81 39.74 18.42
C SER A 511 -27.94 38.51 18.14
N GLU A 512 -26.74 38.74 17.62
CA GLU A 512 -25.66 37.75 17.50
C GLU A 512 -25.38 37.06 18.85
N MET A 513 -25.44 35.73 18.90
CA MET A 513 -24.74 34.95 19.92
C MET A 513 -24.18 33.65 19.34
N ALA A 514 -22.92 33.42 19.68
CA ALA A 514 -22.08 32.31 19.26
C ALA A 514 -22.62 30.95 19.72
N ASN A 515 -22.64 29.99 18.80
CA ASN A 515 -22.86 28.57 19.10
C ASN A 515 -21.65 27.99 19.87
N PRO A 516 -21.84 27.31 21.02
CA PRO A 516 -20.81 26.47 21.61
C PRO A 516 -20.95 25.04 21.04
N ALA A 517 -20.33 24.80 19.88
CA ALA A 517 -20.08 23.44 19.45
C ALA A 517 -18.96 22.85 20.33
N GLY A 518 -19.23 21.69 20.93
CA GLY A 518 -18.28 20.88 21.67
C GLY A 518 -17.03 20.65 20.83
N THR A 519 -16.02 21.47 21.07
CA THR A 519 -14.71 21.36 20.45
C THR A 519 -13.84 20.68 21.49
N LEU A 520 -13.51 19.41 21.25
CA LEU A 520 -12.37 18.76 21.89
C LEU A 520 -11.16 19.70 21.73
N LYS A 521 -10.79 20.38 22.81
CA LYS A 521 -9.59 21.21 22.84
C LYS A 521 -8.40 20.27 22.91
N ILE A 522 -7.87 19.99 21.72
CA ILE A 522 -6.57 19.36 21.48
C ILE A 522 -5.50 20.16 22.25
N VAL A 523 -4.81 19.50 23.18
CA VAL A 523 -3.57 20.01 23.76
C VAL A 523 -2.41 19.32 23.04
N HIS A 524 -1.54 20.12 22.46
CA HIS A 524 -0.35 19.70 21.74
C HIS A 524 0.58 18.82 22.59
N PHE A 525 0.97 17.66 22.07
CA PHE A 525 2.16 16.94 22.50
C PHE A 525 3.39 17.70 22.02
N GLY A 526 4.00 18.46 22.94
CA GLY A 526 5.34 19.00 22.74
C GLY A 526 6.37 17.91 23.03
N ALA A 527 7.23 17.64 22.05
CA ALA A 527 8.51 17.00 22.26
C ALA A 527 9.40 17.86 23.15
N VAL A 528 10.19 17.23 24.03
CA VAL A 528 11.44 17.79 24.56
C VAL A 528 12.58 16.95 24.00
#